data_AF-A0A8J4S219-F1
#
_entry.id   AF-A0A8J4S219-F1
#
_cell.length_a   1.000
_cell.length_b   1.000
_cell.length_c   1.000
_cell.angle_alpha   90.00
_cell.angle_beta   90.00
_cell.angle_gamma   90.00
#
_symmetry.space_group_name_H-M   'P 1'
#
loop_
_entity.id
_entity.type
_entity.pdbx_description
1 polymer ?
#
loop_
_entity_poly.entity_id
_entity_poly.type
_entity_poly.pdbx_seq_one_letter_code
_entity_poly.pdbx_strand_id
1 'polypeptide(L)'
;MRSTGLASLTIIATAAAFISTADAHGQMLVPTNRQITAKFRKDGGTLSQAGDEELQYSPIELLSQRKQKDFPEAKTFSVMNGCRGTVYEAGNTNITTLKPGADFDVEWIIQAPHPGTMKLSIVKPSTDSSGKIMYKNYKTILTLDSFAQNGDGVQIAPLEGLAQHKQADFPIAPTFDLMNGCRGTVYEEGNNVTTLQPGDDFDVRWTIMAPHPGYMKLSIVKPSEESTGKIMYKNYKTILTIEPFGENGGEGSAAATMPNGVEGCEKPGDCALQFYWHSDIADQTYVTCADIIVPGSGGSATPTAPKATKATPKTTPKPITATPKPTTAAPKATKGSSTYQSEASVAGEADSPGKCTRRMRRQ
;
A
#
# COMPACT_ATOMS: atom_id res chain seq x y z
N MET A 1 -52.89 -15.44 46.95
CA MET A 1 -52.55 -15.71 45.53
C MET A 1 -52.69 -14.43 44.73
N ARG A 2 -51.56 -13.85 44.28
CA ARG A 2 -51.41 -13.08 43.03
C ARG A 2 -49.93 -12.68 42.97
N SER A 3 -49.19 -13.41 42.13
CA SER A 3 -47.80 -13.12 41.78
C SER A 3 -47.80 -12.07 40.67
N THR A 4 -47.11 -10.95 40.88
CA THR A 4 -46.81 -9.94 39.86
C THR A 4 -45.43 -10.23 39.29
N GLY A 5 -45.38 -10.71 38.06
CA GLY A 5 -44.13 -10.96 37.33
C GLY A 5 -43.48 -9.66 36.86
N LEU A 6 -42.19 -9.50 37.14
CA LEU A 6 -41.32 -8.55 36.46
C LEU A 6 -40.78 -9.20 35.18
N ALA A 7 -41.22 -8.73 34.02
CA ALA A 7 -40.55 -8.99 32.76
C ALA A 7 -39.40 -7.98 32.60
N SER A 8 -38.15 -8.45 32.74
CA SER A 8 -36.97 -7.66 32.37
C SER A 8 -36.83 -7.67 30.85
N LEU A 9 -37.00 -6.51 30.23
CA LEU A 9 -36.74 -6.28 28.81
C LEU A 9 -35.25 -5.95 28.65
N THR A 10 -34.46 -6.93 28.24
CA THR A 10 -33.04 -6.73 27.91
C THR A 10 -32.95 -6.05 26.54
N ILE A 11 -32.70 -4.74 26.50
CA ILE A 11 -32.43 -4.00 25.27
C ILE A 11 -30.99 -4.31 24.86
N ILE A 12 -30.82 -5.15 23.83
CA ILE A 12 -29.52 -5.36 23.18
C ILE A 12 -29.26 -4.14 22.29
N ALA A 13 -28.48 -3.18 22.79
CA ALA A 13 -27.96 -2.08 21.98
C ALA A 13 -26.89 -2.64 21.04
N THR A 14 -27.24 -2.82 19.77
CA THR A 14 -26.28 -3.14 18.71
C THR A 14 -25.43 -1.89 18.46
N ALA A 15 -24.22 -1.85 19.02
CA ALA A 15 -23.24 -0.84 18.65
C ALA A 15 -22.79 -1.14 17.21
N ALA A 16 -23.33 -0.40 16.25
CA ALA A 16 -22.77 -0.35 14.91
C ALA A 16 -21.37 0.25 15.03
N ALA A 17 -20.34 -0.60 14.92
CA ALA A 17 -18.97 -0.15 14.77
C ALA A 17 -18.90 0.63 13.45
N PHE A 18 -18.77 1.96 13.55
CA PHE A 18 -18.33 2.77 12.42
C PHE A 18 -16.90 2.37 12.14
N ILE A 19 -16.70 1.49 11.15
CA ILE A 19 -15.39 1.27 10.56
C ILE A 19 -15.02 2.61 9.93
N SER A 20 -14.10 3.35 10.54
CA SER A 20 -13.46 4.48 9.88
C SER A 20 -12.67 3.91 8.72
N THR A 21 -13.25 3.93 7.52
CA THR A 21 -12.51 3.62 6.30
C THR A 21 -11.46 4.73 6.17
N ALA A 22 -10.19 4.41 6.45
CA ALA A 22 -9.11 5.23 5.92
C ALA A 22 -9.23 5.13 4.40
N ASP A 23 -9.61 6.23 3.75
CA ASP A 23 -9.67 6.26 2.29
C ASP A 23 -8.27 6.00 1.72
N ALA A 24 -8.21 5.35 0.56
CA ALA A 24 -6.92 5.05 -0.05
C ALA A 24 -6.17 6.34 -0.42
N HIS A 25 -4.84 6.31 -0.31
CA HIS A 25 -3.98 7.43 -0.64
C HIS A 25 -3.17 7.12 -1.90
N GLY A 26 -3.16 8.06 -2.83
CA GLY A 26 -2.43 7.93 -4.08
C GLY A 26 -2.33 9.27 -4.80
N GLN A 27 -1.58 9.27 -5.89
CA GLN A 27 -1.36 10.44 -6.74
C GLN A 27 -1.56 10.06 -8.19
N MET A 28 -2.25 10.94 -8.92
CA MET A 28 -2.32 10.91 -10.37
C MET A 28 -0.97 11.34 -10.97
N LEU A 29 -0.40 10.52 -11.85
CA LEU A 29 0.85 10.79 -12.57
C LEU A 29 0.57 11.31 -13.99
N VAL A 30 -0.46 10.77 -14.63
CA VAL A 30 -0.95 11.19 -15.94
C VAL A 30 -2.45 11.41 -15.86
N PRO A 31 -3.00 12.54 -16.34
CA PRO A 31 -2.29 13.78 -16.67
C PRO A 31 -1.39 14.28 -15.53
N THR A 32 -0.28 14.95 -15.85
CA THR A 32 0.69 15.39 -14.83
C THR A 32 0.01 16.22 -13.75
N ASN A 33 0.13 15.77 -12.49
CA ASN A 33 -0.45 16.48 -11.37
C ASN A 33 0.26 17.81 -11.10
N ARG A 34 -0.44 18.70 -10.39
CA ARG A 34 0.12 19.97 -9.95
C ARG A 34 1.19 19.73 -8.90
N GLN A 35 2.37 20.29 -9.13
CA GLN A 35 3.52 20.18 -8.23
C GLN A 35 3.40 21.17 -7.05
N ILE A 36 4.14 20.91 -5.97
CA ILE A 36 4.25 21.82 -4.84
C ILE A 36 5.10 23.02 -5.24
N THR A 37 4.57 24.22 -5.08
CA THR A 37 5.22 25.45 -5.56
C THR A 37 5.73 26.31 -4.41
N ALA A 38 6.57 27.31 -4.74
CA ALA A 38 7.01 28.31 -3.77
C ALA A 38 5.82 29.08 -3.16
N LYS A 39 4.75 29.32 -3.93
CA LYS A 39 3.52 29.94 -3.41
C LYS A 39 2.81 29.04 -2.42
N PHE A 40 2.65 27.74 -2.73
CA PHE A 40 2.11 26.76 -1.77
C PHE A 40 2.90 26.80 -0.46
N ARG A 41 4.24 26.75 -0.54
CA ARG A 41 5.14 26.79 0.63
C ARG A 41 4.97 28.08 1.43
N LYS A 42 4.86 29.23 0.75
CA LYS A 42 4.68 30.53 1.41
C LYS A 42 3.33 30.64 2.13
N ASP A 43 2.26 30.13 1.51
CA ASP A 43 0.90 30.35 1.97
C ASP A 43 0.38 29.22 2.90
N GLY A 44 1.01 28.05 2.87
CA GLY A 44 0.54 26.82 3.54
C GLY A 44 0.82 26.71 5.04
N GLY A 45 1.39 27.74 5.68
CA GLY A 45 1.69 27.72 7.12
C GLY A 45 2.66 26.61 7.52
N THR A 46 2.27 25.75 8.46
CA THR A 46 3.04 24.58 8.93
C THR A 46 3.41 23.60 7.81
N LEU A 47 2.59 23.51 6.75
CA LEU A 47 2.83 22.63 5.60
C LEU A 47 4.08 23.05 4.81
N SER A 48 4.57 24.28 5.01
CA SER A 48 5.82 24.76 4.43
C SER A 48 7.04 23.93 4.81
N GLN A 49 6.98 23.16 5.91
CA GLN A 49 8.09 22.35 6.45
C GLN A 49 8.03 20.87 6.04
N ALA A 50 6.95 20.42 5.41
CA ALA A 50 6.74 19.01 5.02
C ALA A 50 7.58 18.60 3.79
N GLY A 51 7.81 17.31 3.57
CA GLY A 51 8.43 16.83 2.33
C GLY A 51 7.50 17.03 1.11
N ASP A 52 8.04 17.14 -0.12
CA ASP A 52 7.18 17.23 -1.32
C ASP A 52 6.35 15.96 -1.50
N GLU A 53 6.94 14.79 -1.29
CA GLU A 53 6.26 13.50 -1.34
C GLU A 53 5.11 13.44 -0.32
N GLU A 54 5.39 13.79 0.93
CA GLU A 54 4.39 13.87 1.98
C GLU A 54 3.22 14.79 1.59
N LEU A 55 3.52 16.00 1.12
CA LEU A 55 2.49 16.94 0.68
C LEU A 55 1.66 16.38 -0.47
N GLN A 56 2.26 15.60 -1.36
CA GLN A 56 1.64 15.07 -2.57
C GLN A 56 0.80 13.80 -2.34
N TYR A 57 1.21 12.92 -1.42
CA TYR A 57 0.59 11.59 -1.24
C TYR A 57 -0.21 11.46 0.06
N SER A 58 0.17 12.15 1.15
CA SER A 58 -0.42 11.93 2.48
C SER A 58 -1.93 12.21 2.55
N PRO A 59 -2.67 11.63 3.51
CA PRO A 59 -4.09 11.93 3.71
C PRO A 59 -4.33 13.43 3.88
N ILE A 60 -5.28 13.98 3.13
CA ILE A 60 -5.56 15.42 3.16
C ILE A 60 -6.12 15.86 4.51
N GLU A 61 -6.83 14.95 5.19
CA GLU A 61 -7.36 15.10 6.55
C GLU A 61 -6.21 15.27 7.54
N LEU A 62 -5.16 14.45 7.45
CA LEU A 62 -3.99 14.56 8.33
C LEU A 62 -3.20 15.84 8.04
N LEU A 63 -3.03 16.22 6.77
CA LEU A 63 -2.41 17.50 6.43
C LEU A 63 -3.21 18.67 6.99
N SER A 64 -4.55 18.63 6.93
CA SER A 64 -5.42 19.69 7.44
C SER A 64 -5.36 19.91 8.96
N GLN A 65 -4.84 18.92 9.70
CA GLN A 65 -4.67 19.00 11.14
C GLN A 65 -3.38 19.69 11.56
N ARG A 66 -2.41 19.88 10.64
CA ARG A 66 -1.14 20.54 10.94
C ARG A 66 -1.36 22.02 11.16
N LYS A 67 -1.55 22.44 12.40
CA LYS A 67 -1.75 23.84 12.77
C LYS A 67 -0.82 24.23 13.90
N GLN A 68 -0.14 25.35 13.75
CA GLN A 68 0.69 25.93 14.80
C GLN A 68 0.50 27.44 14.79
N LYS A 69 0.45 28.04 15.99
CA LYS A 69 0.24 29.47 16.15
C LYS A 69 1.31 30.32 15.44
N ASP A 70 2.54 29.81 15.42
CA ASP A 70 3.71 30.52 14.89
C ASP A 70 3.84 30.40 13.36
N PHE A 71 3.11 29.48 12.74
CA PHE A 71 3.08 29.26 11.28
C PHE A 71 1.64 29.27 10.75
N PRO A 72 0.94 30.42 10.83
CA PRO A 72 -0.43 30.50 10.34
C PRO A 72 -0.50 30.34 8.82
N GLU A 73 -1.53 29.65 8.34
CA GLU A 73 -1.87 29.64 6.92
C GLU A 73 -2.27 31.04 6.45
N ALA A 74 -1.95 31.36 5.20
CA ALA A 74 -2.46 32.58 4.57
C ALA A 74 -4.00 32.52 4.47
N LYS A 75 -4.66 33.68 4.57
CA LYS A 75 -6.14 33.78 4.51
C LYS A 75 -6.74 33.12 3.26
N THR A 76 -6.00 33.16 2.16
CA THR A 76 -6.42 32.63 0.85
C THR A 76 -6.08 31.15 0.67
N PHE A 77 -5.36 30.52 1.61
CA PHE A 77 -4.95 29.13 1.54
C PHE A 77 -5.96 28.18 2.19
N SER A 78 -6.09 26.98 1.63
CA SER A 78 -6.79 25.87 2.27
C SER A 78 -6.31 24.57 1.67
N VAL A 79 -5.77 23.66 2.48
CA VAL A 79 -5.43 22.32 1.99
C VAL A 79 -6.69 21.59 1.47
N MET A 80 -7.86 21.87 2.04
CA MET A 80 -9.16 21.32 1.63
C MET A 80 -9.80 22.05 0.45
N ASN A 81 -9.03 22.74 -0.40
CA ASN A 81 -9.57 23.48 -1.53
C ASN A 81 -10.10 22.61 -2.68
N GLY A 82 -10.19 21.28 -2.53
CA GLY A 82 -10.56 20.34 -3.60
C GLY A 82 -9.41 19.96 -4.54
N CYS A 83 -8.22 20.56 -4.40
CA CYS A 83 -6.99 20.21 -5.12
C CYS A 83 -5.77 20.27 -4.17
N ARG A 84 -5.94 19.83 -2.91
CA ARG A 84 -4.84 19.67 -1.94
C ARG A 84 -4.08 20.97 -1.65
N GLY A 85 -4.77 22.10 -1.61
CA GLY A 85 -4.19 23.43 -1.40
C GLY A 85 -3.40 23.99 -2.57
N THR A 86 -3.21 23.21 -3.63
CA THR A 86 -2.55 23.68 -4.83
C THR A 86 -3.53 24.55 -5.64
N VAL A 87 -3.01 25.60 -6.27
CA VAL A 87 -3.77 26.50 -7.15
C VAL A 87 -3.05 26.68 -8.47
N TYR A 88 -3.78 26.98 -9.54
CA TYR A 88 -3.14 27.33 -10.81
C TYR A 88 -2.37 28.65 -10.66
N GLU A 89 -1.14 28.67 -11.17
CA GLU A 89 -0.27 29.85 -11.20
C GLU A 89 0.08 30.19 -12.64
N ALA A 90 0.05 31.47 -12.98
CA ALA A 90 0.44 31.94 -14.30
C ALA A 90 1.89 31.55 -14.59
N GLY A 91 2.14 30.92 -15.74
CA GLY A 91 3.45 30.38 -16.11
C GLY A 91 3.65 28.91 -15.77
N ASN A 92 2.65 28.22 -15.20
CA ASN A 92 2.70 26.77 -15.06
C ASN A 92 2.77 26.11 -16.46
N THR A 93 3.84 25.35 -16.71
CA THR A 93 4.07 24.65 -17.99
C THR A 93 3.53 23.22 -18.00
N ASN A 94 3.16 22.68 -16.84
CA ASN A 94 2.64 21.31 -16.70
C ASN A 94 1.14 21.29 -16.99
N ILE A 95 0.78 21.67 -18.22
CA ILE A 95 -0.60 21.71 -18.71
C ILE A 95 -0.78 20.59 -19.73
N THR A 96 -1.58 19.59 -19.38
CA THR A 96 -2.01 18.58 -20.34
C THR A 96 -3.24 19.10 -21.09
N THR A 97 -3.13 19.22 -22.41
CA THR A 97 -4.26 19.60 -23.26
C THR A 97 -5.01 18.34 -23.67
N LEU A 98 -6.27 18.21 -23.22
CA LEU A 98 -7.15 17.11 -23.56
C LEU A 98 -8.10 17.52 -24.68
N LYS A 99 -8.28 16.66 -25.69
CA LYS A 99 -9.21 16.90 -26.80
C LYS A 99 -10.61 16.39 -26.42
N PRO A 100 -11.68 17.20 -26.58
CA PRO A 100 -13.04 16.73 -26.31
C PRO A 100 -13.38 15.49 -27.13
N GLY A 101 -13.96 14.48 -26.45
CA GLY A 101 -14.40 13.22 -27.06
C GLY A 101 -13.27 12.25 -27.44
N ALA A 102 -12.02 12.57 -27.13
CA ALA A 102 -10.90 11.64 -27.28
C ALA A 102 -10.63 10.90 -25.97
N ASP A 103 -10.20 9.64 -26.09
CA ASP A 103 -9.64 8.88 -24.97
C ASP A 103 -8.29 9.49 -24.55
N PHE A 104 -7.95 9.33 -23.28
CA PHE A 104 -6.65 9.73 -22.74
C PHE A 104 -6.26 8.80 -21.60
N ASP A 105 -4.96 8.59 -21.44
CA ASP A 105 -4.43 7.74 -20.39
C ASP A 105 -4.49 8.43 -19.03
N VAL A 106 -4.77 7.63 -18.02
CA VAL A 106 -4.72 8.03 -16.63
C VAL A 106 -3.79 7.07 -15.91
N GLU A 107 -2.71 7.60 -15.38
CA GLU A 107 -1.74 6.84 -14.59
C GLU A 107 -1.76 7.36 -13.16
N TRP A 108 -1.48 6.47 -12.21
CA TRP A 108 -1.43 6.81 -10.80
C TRP A 108 -0.42 5.93 -10.07
N ILE A 109 0.01 6.41 -8.91
CA ILE A 109 0.77 5.64 -7.93
C ILE A 109 0.00 5.55 -6.62
N ILE A 110 0.01 4.36 -6.03
CA ILE A 110 -0.55 4.07 -4.72
C ILE A 110 0.60 3.54 -3.87
N GLN A 111 0.97 4.28 -2.82
CA GLN A 111 2.07 3.87 -1.94
C GLN A 111 1.62 2.79 -0.94
N ALA A 112 0.40 2.92 -0.44
CA ALA A 112 -0.21 1.98 0.49
C ALA A 112 -1.57 1.56 -0.08
N PRO A 113 -1.71 0.35 -0.63
CA PRO A 113 -2.97 -0.13 -1.14
C PRO A 113 -3.89 -0.47 0.04
N HIS A 114 -5.02 0.23 0.11
CA HIS A 114 -6.14 -0.10 0.98
C HIS A 114 -7.43 0.07 0.15
N PRO A 115 -8.51 -0.67 0.45
CA PRO A 115 -9.76 -0.52 -0.30
C PRO A 115 -10.29 0.91 -0.22
N GLY A 116 -10.57 1.50 -1.39
CA GLY A 116 -11.16 2.83 -1.45
C GLY A 116 -11.95 3.05 -2.74
N THR A 117 -12.46 4.27 -2.89
CA THR A 117 -13.08 4.72 -4.16
C THR A 117 -12.19 5.74 -4.81
N MET A 118 -11.82 5.54 -6.08
CA MET A 118 -11.19 6.60 -6.87
C MET A 118 -12.22 7.30 -7.73
N LYS A 119 -12.22 8.63 -7.69
CA LYS A 119 -13.04 9.48 -8.57
C LYS A 119 -12.14 10.40 -9.38
N LEU A 120 -12.09 10.19 -10.69
CA LEU A 120 -11.51 11.16 -11.61
C LEU A 120 -12.57 12.20 -11.94
N SER A 121 -12.29 13.46 -11.61
CA SER A 121 -13.26 14.56 -11.73
C SER A 121 -12.68 15.74 -12.48
N ILE A 122 -13.50 16.33 -13.35
CA ILE A 122 -13.28 17.68 -13.86
C ILE A 122 -13.76 18.64 -12.77
N VAL A 123 -12.86 19.50 -12.30
CA VAL A 123 -13.16 20.52 -11.30
C VAL A 123 -13.00 21.92 -11.88
N LYS A 124 -13.77 22.88 -11.38
CA LYS A 124 -13.70 24.29 -11.77
C LYS A 124 -13.27 25.16 -10.58
N PRO A 125 -12.34 26.10 -10.79
CA PRO A 125 -11.98 27.05 -9.74
C PRO A 125 -13.15 27.99 -9.46
N SER A 126 -13.28 28.37 -8.20
CA SER A 126 -14.20 29.39 -7.69
C SER A 126 -13.48 30.17 -6.60
N THR A 127 -13.68 31.47 -6.53
CA THR A 127 -13.01 32.34 -5.55
C THR A 127 -14.05 32.95 -4.64
N ASP A 128 -13.85 32.85 -3.33
CA ASP A 128 -14.73 33.51 -2.36
C ASP A 128 -14.36 34.98 -2.14
N SER A 129 -15.14 35.68 -1.31
CA SER A 129 -14.92 37.11 -1.00
C SER A 129 -13.61 37.40 -0.28
N SER A 130 -12.95 36.38 0.29
CA SER A 130 -11.64 36.50 0.93
C SER A 130 -10.47 36.27 -0.03
N GLY A 131 -10.76 35.94 -1.30
CA GLY A 131 -9.75 35.58 -2.30
C GLY A 131 -9.29 34.13 -2.20
N LYS A 132 -9.93 33.29 -1.38
CA LYS A 132 -9.61 31.86 -1.29
C LYS A 132 -10.15 31.13 -2.51
N ILE A 133 -9.30 30.35 -3.16
CA ILE A 133 -9.64 29.58 -4.36
C ILE A 133 -10.05 28.17 -3.93
N MET A 134 -11.24 27.74 -4.32
CA MET A 134 -11.81 26.41 -4.14
C MET A 134 -12.08 25.77 -5.50
N TYR A 135 -11.84 24.48 -5.63
CA TYR A 135 -12.13 23.67 -6.81
C TYR A 135 -13.39 22.85 -6.56
N LYS A 136 -14.46 23.22 -7.26
CA LYS A 136 -15.75 22.53 -7.15
C LYS A 136 -15.83 21.45 -8.21
N ASN A 137 -16.36 20.28 -7.84
CA ASN A 137 -16.66 19.24 -8.82
C ASN A 137 -17.64 19.79 -9.86
N TYR A 138 -17.26 19.69 -11.13
CA TYR A 138 -18.13 20.00 -12.26
C TYR A 138 -18.71 18.72 -12.84
N LYS A 139 -17.87 17.69 -13.01
CA LYS A 139 -18.30 16.38 -13.48
C LYS A 139 -17.31 15.31 -13.07
N THR A 140 -17.80 14.23 -12.45
CA THR A 140 -17.03 12.98 -12.32
C THR A 140 -17.09 12.21 -13.64
N ILE A 141 -15.93 11.85 -14.17
CA ILE A 141 -15.79 11.19 -15.48
C ILE A 141 -15.38 9.72 -15.38
N LEU A 142 -14.81 9.32 -14.25
CA LEU A 142 -14.54 7.92 -13.92
C LEU A 142 -14.73 7.71 -12.42
N THR A 143 -15.42 6.64 -12.07
CA THR A 143 -15.46 6.12 -10.69
C THR A 143 -14.96 4.69 -10.76
N LEU A 144 -13.91 4.40 -10.01
CA LEU A 144 -13.48 3.04 -9.75
C LEU A 144 -13.87 2.71 -8.31
N ASP A 145 -14.93 1.92 -8.19
CA ASP A 145 -15.27 1.25 -6.93
C ASP A 145 -14.21 0.16 -6.71
N SER A 146 -13.89 -0.13 -5.45
CA SER A 146 -12.85 -1.12 -5.14
C SER A 146 -11.46 -0.75 -5.68
N PHE A 147 -11.16 0.55 -5.76
CA PHE A 147 -9.83 1.03 -6.16
C PHE A 147 -8.78 0.62 -5.13
N ALA A 148 -7.55 0.39 -5.63
CA ALA A 148 -6.42 -0.12 -4.84
C ALA A 148 -6.65 -1.50 -4.19
N GLN A 149 -7.63 -2.30 -4.66
CA GLN A 149 -7.81 -3.70 -4.21
C GLN A 149 -6.90 -4.70 -4.93
N ASN A 150 -6.40 -4.38 -6.13
CA ASN A 150 -5.72 -5.35 -7.00
C ASN A 150 -4.18 -5.33 -6.93
N GLY A 151 -3.56 -4.50 -6.09
CA GLY A 151 -2.10 -4.43 -6.03
C GLY A 151 -1.58 -5.27 -4.89
N ASP A 152 -1.15 -6.51 -5.13
CA ASP A 152 -0.32 -7.35 -4.24
C ASP A 152 -0.63 -7.33 -2.74
N GLY A 153 -1.81 -6.87 -2.32
CA GLY A 153 -2.08 -6.43 -0.95
C GLY A 153 -2.12 -7.61 0.01
N VAL A 154 -2.53 -8.77 -0.51
CA VAL A 154 -2.44 -10.07 0.17
C VAL A 154 -1.01 -10.58 0.25
N GLN A 155 -0.05 -10.07 -0.51
CA GLN A 155 1.37 -10.45 -0.39
C GLN A 155 2.15 -9.46 0.50
N ILE A 156 1.74 -8.19 0.58
CA ILE A 156 2.52 -7.14 1.25
C ILE A 156 1.93 -6.61 2.57
N ALA A 157 0.67 -6.88 2.92
CA ALA A 157 0.11 -6.46 4.22
C ALA A 157 0.67 -7.30 5.41
N PRO A 158 0.65 -6.80 6.66
CA PRO A 158 0.98 -7.64 7.81
C PRO A 158 -0.17 -8.61 8.16
N LEU A 159 0.16 -9.75 8.77
CA LEU A 159 -0.80 -10.78 9.20
C LEU A 159 -1.86 -10.21 10.15
N GLU A 160 -1.44 -9.33 11.06
CA GLU A 160 -2.28 -8.67 12.06
C GLU A 160 -3.34 -7.78 11.39
N GLY A 161 -2.98 -7.12 10.29
CA GLY A 161 -3.92 -6.35 9.47
C GLY A 161 -4.89 -7.27 8.74
N LEU A 162 -4.37 -8.30 8.06
CA LEU A 162 -5.20 -9.25 7.32
C LEU A 162 -6.23 -9.99 8.22
N ALA A 163 -5.85 -10.33 9.46
CA ALA A 163 -6.71 -11.06 10.39
C ALA A 163 -7.98 -10.28 10.80
N GLN A 164 -8.00 -8.96 10.58
CA GLN A 164 -9.13 -8.09 10.89
C GLN A 164 -10.21 -8.11 9.80
N HIS A 165 -9.91 -8.62 8.60
CA HIS A 165 -10.84 -8.69 7.48
C HIS A 165 -11.86 -9.83 7.67
N LYS A 166 -12.81 -9.63 8.58
CA LYS A 166 -13.93 -10.56 8.83
C LYS A 166 -15.20 -9.96 8.25
N GLN A 167 -15.89 -10.73 7.41
CA GLN A 167 -17.18 -10.35 6.83
C GLN A 167 -18.21 -11.43 7.16
N ALA A 168 -19.34 -11.03 7.76
CA ALA A 168 -20.38 -11.98 8.17
C ALA A 168 -20.96 -12.77 6.98
N ASP A 169 -21.04 -12.11 5.82
CA ASP A 169 -21.58 -12.70 4.59
C ASP A 169 -20.56 -13.55 3.81
N PHE A 170 -19.27 -13.48 4.19
CA PHE A 170 -18.18 -14.26 3.61
C PHE A 170 -17.39 -14.96 4.73
N PRO A 171 -17.97 -16.03 5.32
CA PRO A 171 -17.32 -16.74 6.40
C PRO A 171 -16.02 -17.41 5.92
N ILE A 172 -15.02 -17.41 6.78
CA ILE A 172 -13.75 -18.10 6.55
C ILE A 172 -14.01 -19.61 6.43
N ALA A 173 -13.42 -20.25 5.42
CA ALA A 173 -13.54 -21.68 5.21
C ALA A 173 -12.96 -22.48 6.41
N PRO A 174 -13.57 -23.60 6.84
CA PRO A 174 -13.09 -24.36 8.00
C PRO A 174 -11.64 -24.84 7.91
N THR A 175 -11.15 -25.08 6.70
CA THR A 175 -9.79 -25.54 6.41
C THR A 175 -8.78 -24.40 6.20
N PHE A 176 -9.24 -23.15 6.18
CA PHE A 176 -8.37 -21.98 6.02
C PHE A 176 -7.90 -21.45 7.37
N ASP A 177 -6.62 -21.11 7.46
CA ASP A 177 -6.06 -20.40 8.60
C ASP A 177 -4.98 -19.42 8.14
N LEU A 178 -5.23 -18.11 8.31
CA LEU A 178 -4.26 -17.07 7.96
C LEU A 178 -2.94 -17.25 8.73
N MET A 179 -3.00 -17.80 9.94
CA MET A 179 -1.84 -18.03 10.81
C MET A 179 -1.23 -19.41 10.61
N ASN A 180 -1.47 -20.05 9.46
CA ASN A 180 -0.91 -21.37 9.16
C ASN A 180 0.61 -21.41 8.97
N GLY A 181 1.33 -20.29 9.15
CA GLY A 181 2.76 -20.19 8.89
C GLY A 181 3.12 -19.83 7.44
N CYS A 182 2.18 -19.91 6.50
CA CYS A 182 2.37 -19.43 5.12
C CYS A 182 1.25 -18.48 4.70
N ARG A 183 0.75 -17.66 5.64
CA ARG A 183 -0.25 -16.61 5.37
C ARG A 183 -1.56 -17.17 4.78
N GLY A 184 -1.97 -18.35 5.22
CA GLY A 184 -3.13 -19.06 4.71
C GLY A 184 -2.94 -19.67 3.32
N THR A 185 -1.79 -19.49 2.68
CA THR A 185 -1.47 -20.22 1.44
C THR A 185 -1.11 -21.67 1.77
N VAL A 186 -1.46 -22.56 0.85
CA VAL A 186 -1.14 -23.98 0.88
C VAL A 186 -0.65 -24.36 -0.51
N TYR A 187 0.19 -25.40 -0.59
CA TYR A 187 0.61 -25.93 -1.89
C TYR A 187 -0.59 -26.52 -2.64
N GLU A 188 -0.71 -26.18 -3.92
CA GLU A 188 -1.68 -26.75 -4.85
C GLU A 188 -0.94 -27.32 -6.07
N GLU A 189 -1.49 -28.37 -6.67
CA GLU A 189 -0.92 -28.95 -7.88
C GLU A 189 -0.88 -27.91 -9.01
N GLY A 190 0.29 -27.72 -9.60
CA GLY A 190 0.52 -26.69 -10.63
C GLY A 190 1.16 -25.41 -10.11
N ASN A 191 1.34 -25.25 -8.79
CA ASN A 191 2.12 -24.15 -8.23
C ASN A 191 3.57 -24.18 -8.74
N ASN A 192 4.19 -22.99 -8.80
CA ASN A 192 5.61 -22.86 -9.08
C ASN A 192 6.43 -23.44 -7.93
N VAL A 193 7.41 -24.30 -8.25
CA VAL A 193 8.28 -24.93 -7.26
C VAL A 193 9.74 -24.67 -7.63
N THR A 194 10.53 -24.29 -6.63
CA THR A 194 11.96 -24.03 -6.81
C THR A 194 12.77 -25.24 -6.38
N THR A 195 13.61 -25.77 -7.27
CA THR A 195 14.54 -26.86 -6.90
C THR A 195 15.84 -26.26 -6.35
N LEU A 196 16.21 -26.64 -5.13
CA LEU A 196 17.43 -26.19 -4.44
C LEU A 196 18.28 -27.40 -4.09
N GLN A 197 19.53 -27.42 -4.55
CA GLN A 197 20.43 -28.55 -4.28
C GLN A 197 20.98 -28.47 -2.85
N PRO A 198 21.13 -29.61 -2.13
CA PRO A 198 21.79 -29.63 -0.84
C PRO A 198 23.23 -29.08 -0.93
N GLY A 199 23.58 -28.17 -0.03
CA GLY A 199 24.91 -27.56 0.06
C GLY A 199 25.15 -26.37 -0.87
N ASP A 200 24.27 -26.11 -1.83
CA ASP A 200 24.41 -25.00 -2.77
C ASP A 200 23.92 -23.67 -2.16
N ASP A 201 24.59 -22.59 -2.57
CA ASP A 201 24.17 -21.22 -2.29
C ASP A 201 23.04 -20.79 -3.25
N PHE A 202 22.12 -19.98 -2.76
CA PHE A 202 21.04 -19.37 -3.54
C PHE A 202 20.74 -17.94 -3.08
N ASP A 203 20.22 -17.13 -4.01
CA ASP A 203 19.82 -15.75 -3.75
C ASP A 203 18.40 -15.70 -3.17
N VAL A 204 18.25 -14.97 -2.07
CA VAL A 204 16.96 -14.56 -1.51
C VAL A 204 16.79 -13.09 -1.87
N ARG A 205 15.68 -12.74 -2.51
CA ARG A 205 15.38 -11.37 -2.93
C ARG A 205 14.06 -10.91 -2.32
N TRP A 206 13.98 -9.63 -2.00
CA TRP A 206 12.80 -9.02 -1.41
C TRP A 206 12.64 -7.57 -1.85
N THR A 207 11.44 -7.05 -1.68
CA THR A 207 11.13 -5.62 -1.82
C THR A 207 10.39 -5.16 -0.58
N ILE A 208 10.84 -4.05 0.01
CA ILE A 208 10.23 -3.44 1.19
C ILE A 208 9.54 -2.15 0.75
N MET A 209 8.21 -2.16 0.78
CA MET A 209 7.40 -0.98 0.45
C MET A 209 7.34 0.02 1.61
N ALA A 210 7.18 -0.48 2.83
CA ALA A 210 7.12 0.31 4.04
C ALA A 210 8.16 -0.23 5.05
N PRO A 211 9.26 0.49 5.30
CA PRO A 211 10.27 0.01 6.24
C PRO A 211 9.77 0.04 7.68
N HIS A 212 9.89 -1.10 8.36
CA HIS A 212 9.59 -1.30 9.77
C HIS A 212 10.76 -2.07 10.41
N PRO A 213 11.66 -1.38 11.16
CA PRO A 213 12.84 -2.04 11.72
C PRO A 213 12.45 -3.22 12.62
N GLY A 214 13.15 -4.33 12.43
CA GLY A 214 12.89 -5.59 13.12
C GLY A 214 13.89 -6.66 12.73
N TYR A 215 13.45 -7.91 12.59
CA TYR A 215 14.28 -9.04 12.18
C TYR A 215 13.62 -9.84 11.07
N MET A 216 14.45 -10.48 10.24
CA MET A 216 14.00 -11.44 9.22
C MET A 216 14.61 -12.81 9.48
N LYS A 217 13.79 -13.85 9.35
CA LYS A 217 14.20 -15.25 9.37
C LYS A 217 13.77 -15.92 8.08
N LEU A 218 14.72 -16.59 7.42
CA LEU A 218 14.42 -17.53 6.35
C LEU A 218 14.46 -18.95 6.93
N SER A 219 13.37 -19.70 6.77
CA SER A 219 13.25 -21.03 7.32
C SER A 219 12.71 -22.03 6.31
N ILE A 220 13.16 -23.26 6.37
CA ILE A 220 12.49 -24.40 5.75
C ILE A 220 11.33 -24.77 6.66
N VAL A 221 10.12 -24.84 6.11
CA VAL A 221 8.90 -25.25 6.80
C VAL A 221 8.28 -26.46 6.10
N LYS A 222 7.58 -27.28 6.88
CA LYS A 222 6.88 -28.49 6.40
C LYS A 222 5.39 -28.41 6.71
N PRO A 223 4.52 -28.81 5.78
CA PRO A 223 3.10 -28.89 6.07
C PRO A 223 2.80 -30.01 7.06
N SER A 224 1.76 -29.80 7.84
CA SER A 224 1.20 -30.73 8.81
C SER A 224 -0.30 -30.51 8.78
N GLU A 225 -1.06 -31.54 8.43
CA GLU A 225 -2.51 -31.48 8.46
C GLU A 225 -3.03 -31.74 9.89
N GLU A 226 -3.92 -30.87 10.35
CA GLU A 226 -4.67 -31.06 11.58
C GLU A 226 -5.91 -31.92 11.34
N SER A 227 -6.50 -32.49 12.40
CA SER A 227 -7.73 -33.29 12.29
C SER A 227 -8.94 -32.53 11.73
N THR A 228 -8.86 -31.19 11.68
CA THR A 228 -9.86 -30.29 11.09
C THR A 228 -9.69 -30.12 9.58
N GLY A 229 -8.65 -30.69 8.98
CA GLY A 229 -8.28 -30.49 7.56
C GLY A 229 -7.50 -29.19 7.30
N LYS A 230 -7.11 -28.47 8.36
CA LYS A 230 -6.23 -27.30 8.23
C LYS A 230 -4.79 -27.74 7.97
N ILE A 231 -4.14 -27.14 6.98
CA ILE A 231 -2.72 -27.33 6.71
C ILE A 231 -1.92 -26.26 7.44
N MET A 232 -1.08 -26.68 8.39
CA MET A 232 -0.17 -25.82 9.15
C MET A 232 1.28 -26.06 8.74
N TYR A 233 2.07 -25.01 8.64
CA TYR A 233 3.49 -25.08 8.30
C TYR A 233 4.34 -24.96 9.56
N LYS A 234 5.06 -26.04 9.88
CA LYS A 234 5.95 -26.11 11.04
C LYS A 234 7.37 -25.82 10.62
N ASN A 235 8.07 -25.03 11.43
CA ASN A 235 9.50 -24.79 11.24
C ASN A 235 10.26 -26.12 11.31
N TYR A 236 10.97 -26.45 10.22
CA TYR A 236 11.91 -27.55 10.19
C TYR A 236 13.32 -27.05 10.53
N LYS A 237 13.75 -25.93 9.91
CA LYS A 237 15.05 -25.31 10.18
C LYS A 237 15.10 -23.86 9.73
N THR A 238 15.52 -22.94 10.60
CA THR A 238 15.96 -21.60 10.20
C THR A 238 17.35 -21.67 9.59
N ILE A 239 17.52 -21.10 8.40
CA ILE A 239 18.77 -21.17 7.61
C ILE A 239 19.44 -19.80 7.44
N LEU A 240 18.72 -18.70 7.65
CA LEU A 240 19.27 -17.35 7.66
C LEU A 240 18.48 -16.49 8.66
N THR A 241 19.19 -15.65 9.40
CA THR A 241 18.62 -14.58 10.24
C THR A 241 19.32 -13.28 9.90
N ILE A 242 18.55 -12.22 9.66
CA ILE A 242 19.06 -10.86 9.46
C ILE A 242 18.46 -9.95 10.54
N GLU A 243 19.31 -9.29 11.31
CA GLU A 243 18.93 -8.34 12.35
C GLU A 243 20.05 -7.29 12.50
N PRO A 244 19.76 -5.99 12.37
CA PRO A 244 18.46 -5.41 12.04
C PRO A 244 18.05 -5.69 10.58
N PHE A 245 16.74 -5.76 10.35
CA PHE A 245 16.11 -5.87 9.03
C PHE A 245 15.01 -4.82 8.87
N GLY A 246 14.72 -4.40 7.63
CA GLY A 246 13.62 -3.48 7.37
C GLY A 246 13.91 -2.01 7.72
N GLU A 247 15.19 -1.64 7.86
CA GLU A 247 15.60 -0.27 8.19
C GLU A 247 15.37 0.71 7.03
N ASN A 248 15.36 0.22 5.79
CA ASN A 248 15.18 1.00 4.58
C ASN A 248 14.19 0.31 3.63
N GLY A 249 13.46 1.10 2.84
CA GLY A 249 12.60 0.59 1.76
C GLY A 249 13.39 0.27 0.48
N GLY A 250 12.70 -0.30 -0.51
CA GLY A 250 13.24 -0.66 -1.82
C GLY A 250 13.59 -2.14 -1.96
N GLU A 251 14.32 -2.48 -3.03
CA GLU A 251 14.77 -3.84 -3.33
C GLU A 251 15.99 -4.23 -2.49
N GLY A 252 16.07 -5.50 -2.11
CA GLY A 252 17.23 -6.07 -1.40
C GLY A 252 17.42 -7.55 -1.67
N SER A 253 18.60 -8.05 -1.29
CA SER A 253 18.96 -9.46 -1.45
C SER A 253 20.00 -9.94 -0.44
N ALA A 254 19.99 -11.23 -0.13
CA ALA A 254 21.05 -11.92 0.60
C ALA A 254 21.28 -13.32 0.04
N ALA A 255 22.50 -13.82 0.16
CA ALA A 255 22.81 -15.23 -0.12
C ALA A 255 22.43 -16.09 1.08
N ALA A 256 21.85 -17.26 0.82
CA ALA A 256 21.61 -18.31 1.79
C ALA A 256 22.16 -19.65 1.24
N THR A 257 22.51 -20.57 2.13
CA THR A 257 23.00 -21.91 1.74
C THR A 257 21.97 -22.96 2.12
N MET A 258 21.59 -23.83 1.17
CA MET A 258 20.71 -24.95 1.46
C MET A 258 21.45 -26.00 2.30
N PRO A 259 20.93 -26.46 3.45
CA PRO A 259 21.63 -27.44 4.26
C PRO A 259 21.77 -28.81 3.56
N ASN A 260 22.90 -29.50 3.76
CA ASN A 260 23.15 -30.83 3.18
C ASN A 260 22.21 -31.95 3.68
N GLY A 261 21.66 -31.80 4.88
CA GLY A 261 20.88 -32.84 5.58
C GLY A 261 19.41 -32.50 5.74
N VAL A 262 18.83 -31.79 4.77
CA VAL A 262 17.37 -31.62 4.72
C VAL A 262 16.77 -32.98 4.37
N GLU A 263 15.73 -33.40 5.08
CA GLU A 263 15.06 -34.68 4.83
C GLU A 263 13.60 -34.47 4.40
N GLY A 264 13.05 -35.34 3.55
CA GLY A 264 11.62 -35.36 3.22
C GLY A 264 11.10 -34.07 2.57
N CYS A 265 11.83 -33.55 1.58
CA CYS A 265 11.49 -32.39 0.75
C CYS A 265 11.63 -32.74 -0.75
N GLU A 266 11.43 -33.99 -1.16
CA GLU A 266 11.76 -34.44 -2.53
C GLU A 266 10.66 -34.12 -3.56
N LYS A 267 9.44 -33.81 -3.11
CA LYS A 267 8.29 -33.59 -3.98
C LYS A 267 7.68 -32.20 -3.78
N PRO A 268 7.03 -31.66 -4.82
CA PRO A 268 6.16 -30.49 -4.66
C PRO A 268 5.20 -30.65 -3.47
N GLY A 269 5.13 -29.62 -2.64
CA GLY A 269 4.29 -29.61 -1.45
C GLY A 269 4.91 -30.25 -0.21
N ASP A 270 6.05 -30.94 -0.29
CA ASP A 270 6.70 -31.51 0.90
C ASP A 270 7.28 -30.42 1.82
N CYS A 271 7.80 -29.34 1.22
CA CYS A 271 8.48 -28.25 1.94
C CYS A 271 8.28 -26.90 1.25
N ALA A 272 8.37 -25.83 2.04
CA ALA A 272 8.45 -24.47 1.56
C ALA A 272 9.58 -23.69 2.26
N LEU A 273 10.12 -22.66 1.61
CA LEU A 273 10.89 -21.61 2.26
C LEU A 273 9.93 -20.54 2.78
N GLN A 274 9.96 -20.29 4.08
CA GLN A 274 9.25 -19.21 4.75
C GLN A 274 10.19 -18.02 4.94
N PHE A 275 9.86 -16.89 4.33
CA PHE A 275 10.42 -15.58 4.65
C PHE A 275 9.53 -14.94 5.72
N TYR A 276 10.04 -14.85 6.94
CA TYR A 276 9.35 -14.28 8.10
C TYR A 276 10.04 -12.99 8.52
N TRP A 277 9.37 -11.85 8.39
CA TRP A 277 9.84 -10.57 8.90
C TRP A 277 8.87 -10.08 9.98
N HIS A 278 9.39 -9.73 11.14
CA HIS A 278 8.61 -9.14 12.22
C HIS A 278 9.27 -7.87 12.74
N SER A 279 8.46 -6.88 13.06
CA SER A 279 8.87 -5.63 13.71
C SER A 279 8.13 -5.48 15.04
N ASP A 280 8.86 -5.53 16.15
CA ASP A 280 8.31 -5.24 17.47
C ASP A 280 7.88 -3.76 17.60
N ILE A 281 8.46 -2.87 16.79
CA ILE A 281 8.14 -1.44 16.80
C ILE A 281 6.77 -1.18 16.17
N ALA A 282 6.50 -1.85 15.04
CA ALA A 282 5.24 -1.70 14.32
C ALA A 282 4.15 -2.66 14.80
N ASP A 283 4.53 -3.68 15.59
CA ASP A 283 3.68 -4.82 15.96
C ASP A 283 3.09 -5.51 14.72
N GLN A 284 3.97 -5.82 13.77
CA GLN A 284 3.61 -6.28 12.44
C GLN A 284 4.47 -7.45 11.97
N THR A 285 3.81 -8.46 11.41
CA THR A 285 4.42 -9.66 10.87
C THR A 285 4.12 -9.82 9.39
N TYR A 286 5.17 -9.96 8.59
CA TYR A 286 5.12 -10.18 7.15
C TYR A 286 5.66 -11.57 6.83
N VAL A 287 4.80 -12.43 6.29
CA VAL A 287 5.16 -13.81 5.93
C VAL A 287 4.85 -14.08 4.48
N THR A 288 5.81 -14.66 3.77
CA THR A 288 5.63 -15.22 2.42
C THR A 288 6.30 -16.60 2.35
N CYS A 289 5.74 -17.49 1.54
CA CYS A 289 6.29 -18.83 1.32
C CYS A 289 6.54 -19.09 -0.16
N ALA A 290 7.62 -19.83 -0.45
CA ALA A 290 7.92 -20.36 -1.77
C ALA A 290 8.07 -21.88 -1.68
N ASP A 291 7.32 -22.62 -2.49
CA ASP A 291 7.40 -24.08 -2.52
C ASP A 291 8.76 -24.53 -3.06
N ILE A 292 9.37 -25.52 -2.40
CA ILE A 292 10.70 -26.01 -2.76
C ILE A 292 10.75 -27.53 -2.91
N ILE A 293 11.71 -27.98 -3.71
CA ILE A 293 12.20 -29.36 -3.72
C ILE A 293 13.69 -29.35 -3.38
N VAL A 294 14.11 -30.27 -2.53
CA VAL A 294 15.52 -30.52 -2.20
C VAL A 294 15.88 -31.94 -2.64
N PRO A 295 16.44 -32.13 -3.84
CA PRO A 295 16.77 -33.46 -4.33
C PRO A 295 17.76 -34.18 -3.40
N GLY A 296 17.52 -35.47 -3.17
CA GLY A 296 18.40 -36.28 -2.32
C GLY A 296 18.12 -36.19 -0.81
N SER A 297 17.03 -35.52 -0.39
CA SER A 297 16.61 -35.48 1.02
C SER A 297 16.08 -36.82 1.57
N GLY A 298 16.02 -37.89 0.75
CA GLY A 298 15.26 -39.12 1.04
C GLY A 298 15.88 -40.13 2.01
N GLY A 299 16.94 -39.78 2.74
CA GLY A 299 17.47 -40.59 3.84
C GLY A 299 18.97 -40.92 3.80
N SER A 300 19.63 -40.70 4.95
CA SER A 300 20.98 -41.11 5.37
C SER A 300 22.09 -41.06 4.31
N ALA A 301 22.49 -39.85 3.92
CA ALA A 301 23.81 -39.65 3.34
C ALA A 301 24.88 -39.67 4.45
N THR A 302 25.72 -40.70 4.45
CA THR A 302 27.01 -40.71 5.17
C THR A 302 27.80 -39.44 4.77
N PRO A 303 28.44 -38.71 5.70
CA PRO A 303 29.10 -37.46 5.37
C PRO A 303 30.24 -37.73 4.38
N THR A 304 30.04 -37.32 3.13
CA THR A 304 31.13 -37.31 2.16
C THR A 304 31.88 -36.01 2.34
N ALA A 305 33.18 -36.11 2.57
CA ALA A 305 34.05 -34.96 2.84
C ALA A 305 33.95 -33.89 1.74
N PRO A 306 34.08 -32.59 2.07
CA PRO A 306 33.99 -31.53 1.08
C PRO A 306 35.06 -31.69 0.00
N LYS A 307 34.64 -31.83 -1.25
CA LYS A 307 35.54 -31.70 -2.39
C LYS A 307 35.92 -30.23 -2.50
N ALA A 308 37.20 -29.91 -2.30
CA ALA A 308 37.72 -28.56 -2.45
C ALA A 308 37.45 -28.03 -3.87
N THR A 309 36.51 -27.10 -3.99
CA THR A 309 36.29 -26.32 -5.20
C THR A 309 37.25 -25.15 -5.22
N LYS A 310 38.02 -25.06 -6.29
CA LYS A 310 38.97 -23.99 -6.59
C LYS A 310 38.22 -22.65 -6.61
N ALA A 311 38.61 -21.72 -5.74
CA ALA A 311 38.04 -20.38 -5.68
C ALA A 311 38.18 -19.66 -7.03
N THR A 312 37.04 -19.23 -7.57
CA THR A 312 36.98 -18.29 -8.70
C THR A 312 37.26 -16.88 -8.17
N PRO A 313 38.08 -16.04 -8.85
CA PRO A 313 38.38 -14.70 -8.36
C PRO A 313 37.11 -13.84 -8.25
N LYS A 314 36.88 -13.29 -7.06
CA LYS A 314 35.83 -12.31 -6.77
C LYS A 314 36.09 -11.06 -7.61
N THR A 315 35.28 -10.81 -8.65
CA THR A 315 35.29 -9.53 -9.35
C THR A 315 34.66 -8.46 -8.46
N THR A 316 35.48 -7.51 -8.03
CA THR A 316 35.05 -6.28 -7.35
C THR A 316 34.09 -5.49 -8.26
N PRO A 317 32.90 -5.08 -7.78
CA PRO A 317 32.05 -4.16 -8.52
C PRO A 317 32.79 -2.85 -8.74
N LYS A 318 32.86 -2.42 -10.01
CA LYS A 318 33.39 -1.11 -10.41
C LYS A 318 32.47 0.00 -9.85
N PRO A 319 33.01 1.09 -9.27
CA PRO A 319 32.19 2.22 -8.84
C PRO A 319 31.43 2.79 -10.04
N ILE A 320 30.10 2.83 -9.96
CA ILE A 320 29.25 3.51 -10.93
C ILE A 320 29.35 5.02 -10.63
N THR A 321 29.94 5.75 -11.57
CA THR A 321 30.01 7.21 -11.57
C THR A 321 28.60 7.78 -11.66
N ALA A 322 28.26 8.67 -10.72
CA ALA A 322 26.99 9.40 -10.72
C ALA A 322 26.80 10.18 -12.02
N THR A 323 25.66 9.98 -12.68
CA THR A 323 25.23 10.73 -13.86
C THR A 323 25.05 12.21 -13.49
N PRO A 324 25.62 13.18 -14.22
CA PRO A 324 25.46 14.59 -13.90
C PRO A 324 24.03 15.07 -14.18
N LYS A 325 23.52 15.85 -13.23
CA LYS A 325 22.24 16.56 -13.26
C LYS A 325 22.11 17.43 -14.53
N PRO A 326 20.99 17.35 -15.29
CA PRO A 326 20.75 18.26 -16.40
C PRO A 326 20.57 19.69 -15.86
N THR A 327 21.38 20.62 -16.36
CA THR A 327 21.25 22.05 -16.08
C THR A 327 20.43 22.66 -17.20
N THR A 328 19.15 22.96 -16.95
CA THR A 328 18.30 23.64 -17.94
C THR A 328 18.39 25.14 -17.73
N ALA A 329 18.97 25.84 -18.72
CA ALA A 329 18.98 27.29 -18.81
C ALA A 329 17.57 27.84 -19.09
N ALA A 330 17.21 28.95 -18.45
CA ALA A 330 15.92 29.61 -18.57
C ALA A 330 15.72 30.28 -19.95
N PRO A 331 14.56 30.13 -20.62
CA PRO A 331 14.19 30.97 -21.74
C PRO A 331 13.61 32.32 -21.29
N LYS A 332 14.01 33.35 -22.02
CA LYS A 332 13.63 34.76 -21.90
C LYS A 332 12.15 34.98 -22.23
N ALA A 333 11.46 35.75 -21.38
CA ALA A 333 10.04 36.07 -21.50
C ALA A 333 9.71 36.93 -22.73
N THR A 334 8.64 36.58 -23.44
CA THR A 334 7.97 37.46 -24.43
C THR A 334 6.59 37.82 -23.90
N LYS A 335 6.31 39.12 -23.87
CA LYS A 335 5.12 39.75 -23.29
C LYS A 335 3.95 39.63 -24.28
N GLY A 336 2.92 38.85 -23.94
CA GLY A 336 1.69 38.73 -24.71
C GLY A 336 0.49 39.10 -23.84
N SER A 337 -0.16 40.21 -24.19
CA SER A 337 -1.38 40.72 -23.58
C SER A 337 -2.60 40.02 -24.19
N SER A 338 -3.51 39.50 -23.38
CA SER A 338 -4.88 39.25 -23.83
C SER A 338 -5.87 39.28 -22.67
N THR A 339 -6.62 40.37 -22.65
CA THR A 339 -7.86 40.64 -21.91
C THR A 339 -8.96 39.68 -22.38
N TYR A 340 -9.68 39.02 -21.47
CA TYR A 340 -11.03 38.54 -21.75
C TYR A 340 -11.93 38.66 -20.51
N GLN A 341 -13.11 39.24 -20.77
CA GLN A 341 -14.14 39.61 -19.82
C GLN A 341 -15.00 38.42 -19.37
N SER A 342 -15.54 38.59 -18.17
CA SER A 342 -16.49 37.73 -17.48
C SER A 342 -17.95 38.03 -17.85
N GLU A 343 -18.76 36.99 -18.05
CA GLU A 343 -20.23 36.94 -17.84
C GLU A 343 -20.59 35.44 -17.69
N ALA A 344 -21.62 34.95 -17.01
CA ALA A 344 -22.46 35.39 -15.90
C ALA A 344 -23.10 34.09 -15.34
N SER A 345 -23.31 34.08 -14.02
CA SER A 345 -24.26 33.31 -13.21
C SER A 345 -25.09 32.15 -13.80
N VAL A 346 -25.02 30.98 -13.14
CA VAL A 346 -26.16 30.08 -12.92
C VAL A 346 -26.03 29.36 -11.58
N ALA A 347 -27.17 29.26 -10.90
CA ALA A 347 -27.37 28.86 -9.51
C ALA A 347 -26.97 27.41 -9.22
N GLY A 348 -26.57 27.17 -7.97
CA GLY A 348 -26.16 25.87 -7.45
C GLY A 348 -27.31 25.06 -6.86
N GLU A 349 -27.04 23.77 -6.69
CA GLU A 349 -27.79 22.89 -5.78
C GLU A 349 -26.83 22.54 -4.63
N ALA A 350 -27.20 22.92 -3.41
CA ALA A 350 -26.52 22.54 -2.18
C ALA A 350 -27.30 21.38 -1.56
N ASP A 351 -26.67 20.22 -1.44
CA ASP A 351 -27.23 19.10 -0.69
C ASP A 351 -27.07 19.36 0.81
N SER A 352 -28.20 19.41 1.53
CA SER A 352 -28.26 19.48 2.99
C SER A 352 -28.76 18.16 3.56
N PRO A 353 -28.29 17.75 4.76
CA PRO A 353 -28.47 16.39 5.26
C PRO A 353 -29.87 16.19 5.86
N GLY A 354 -30.77 15.54 5.11
CA GLY A 354 -32.11 15.16 5.56
C GLY A 354 -32.23 13.67 5.87
N LYS A 355 -32.53 13.36 7.12
CA LYS A 355 -32.77 11.99 7.65
C LYS A 355 -33.85 11.26 6.85
N CYS A 356 -33.49 10.15 6.20
CA CYS A 356 -34.44 9.25 5.52
C CYS A 356 -35.25 8.42 6.54
N THR A 357 -36.57 8.65 6.61
CA THR A 357 -37.53 7.71 7.19
C THR A 357 -38.07 6.79 6.10
N ARG A 358 -37.93 5.49 6.38
CA ARG A 358 -38.33 4.33 5.59
C ARG A 358 -39.86 4.30 5.39
N ARG A 359 -40.34 4.22 4.15
CA ARG A 359 -41.68 3.68 3.83
C ARG A 359 -41.56 2.63 2.73
N MET A 360 -41.71 1.37 3.12
CA MET A 360 -41.92 0.25 2.20
C MET A 360 -43.26 0.42 1.48
N ARG A 361 -43.29 0.10 0.18
CA ARG A 361 -44.49 -0.39 -0.46
C ARG A 361 -44.13 -1.55 -1.40
N ARG A 362 -44.67 -2.72 -1.05
CA ARG A 362 -44.85 -3.87 -1.95
C ARG A 362 -45.77 -3.44 -3.09
N GLN A 363 -45.39 -3.73 -4.33
CA GLN A 363 -46.03 -4.74 -5.19
C GLN A 363 -44.97 -5.33 -6.11
#